data_AF-A0A5B0N8R8-F1
#
_entry.id   AF-A0A5B0N8R8-F1
#
_cell.length_a   1.000
_cell.length_b   1.000
_cell.length_c   1.000
_cell.angle_alpha   90.00
_cell.angle_beta   90.00
_cell.angle_gamma   90.00
#
_symmetry.space_group_name_H-M   'P 1'
#
loop_
_entity.id
_entity.type
_entity.pdbx_description
1 polymer ?
#
loop_
_entity_poly.entity_id
_entity_poly.type
_entity_poly.pdbx_seq_one_letter_code
_entity_poly.pdbx_strand_id
1 'polypeptide(L)'
;MTSYKEEKEGFVSNGGGCSGSDIVAILASLLLTHLLHRSLNNNHVEKRPDGTTFRRMMIELTSLVVPLLAITTILSEWLWTSNLCLALAALIGSRMRRETRKEERRGPGATPSAIISSNDQSEHPLLTEHHPHHTPLDGDSQNTSLRRRLIESDHQVLLTGFPVPDPSSSSSTPQIPAVLRFSHQPFLTIYRAQLVLLTSISILAVDFTIFPRKFAKTESWGISLMDSGVGSFVFSLGIISALPILKRVSSSLCSTNLPQQPILSELWRSTRKTVPLFLLGLIRIIFVKGVDYPEHVTEYGVHWNFFFTLSILPLTGVLTKRFYERFRTNLALIGLLLAICHQSLLSVVGIQEYVLSSRERTSLISANREGLASIPGYMVIYVLGLSAGTYILPPSPDFLDRVLRDRQNRPDKLVSRQPGKALVVYSSWAIIWWSLFFLCNLFGFPPSRRLANPTYCFWIAALNLSLITGHSFIHDVLFRPDHPSSKPIERSQNSAKNIPLIFQFINQNSLAIFLFANLLTGLINLSVHSIYLDPTLAFFLLLLYSVLITIFAWSIKSFKLSL
;
A
#
# COMPACT_ATOMS: atom_id res chain seq x y z
N MET A 1 45.74 -4.76 -2.95
CA MET A 1 44.47 -5.43 -3.27
C MET A 1 43.42 -4.80 -2.39
N THR A 2 42.51 -4.04 -2.99
CA THR A 2 41.32 -3.54 -2.29
C THR A 2 40.54 -4.72 -1.74
N SER A 3 40.07 -4.62 -0.50
CA SER A 3 39.21 -5.67 0.06
C SER A 3 37.92 -5.73 -0.77
N TYR A 4 37.35 -6.93 -1.01
CA TYR A 4 36.06 -7.06 -1.71
C TYR A 4 34.97 -6.14 -1.10
N LYS A 5 35.09 -5.85 0.20
CA LYS A 5 34.26 -4.88 0.92
C LYS A 5 34.35 -3.47 0.33
N GLU A 6 35.55 -2.95 0.08
CA GLU A 6 35.78 -1.60 -0.45
C GLU A 6 35.29 -1.49 -1.88
N GLU A 7 35.49 -2.53 -2.70
CA GLU A 7 34.95 -2.59 -4.06
C GLU A 7 33.42 -2.58 -4.06
N LYS A 8 32.79 -3.31 -3.14
CA LYS A 8 31.34 -3.32 -2.98
C LYS A 8 30.79 -1.99 -2.51
N GLU A 9 31.44 -1.34 -1.55
CA GLU A 9 31.07 0.00 -1.10
C GLU A 9 31.20 1.01 -2.24
N GLY A 10 32.28 0.97 -3.02
CA GLY A 10 32.44 1.80 -4.21
C GLY A 10 31.36 1.56 -5.26
N PHE A 11 31.00 0.30 -5.50
CA PHE A 11 29.99 -0.10 -6.49
C PHE A 11 28.56 0.37 -6.19
N VAL A 12 28.20 0.51 -4.91
CA VAL A 12 26.86 0.94 -4.46
C VAL A 12 26.82 2.45 -4.16
N SER A 13 27.97 3.14 -4.22
CA SER A 13 28.09 4.58 -3.96
C SER A 13 27.95 5.44 -5.23
N ASN A 14 27.88 6.76 -5.05
CA ASN A 14 27.93 7.78 -6.12
C ASN A 14 26.80 7.67 -7.17
N GLY A 15 25.63 7.18 -6.78
CA GLY A 15 24.46 7.14 -7.66
C GLY A 15 23.98 8.55 -8.04
N GLY A 16 23.90 8.84 -9.35
CA GLY A 16 23.36 10.08 -9.89
C GLY A 16 21.81 10.11 -10.00
N GLY A 17 21.16 8.98 -9.70
CA GLY A 17 19.71 8.81 -9.84
C GLY A 17 19.28 8.49 -11.28
N CYS A 18 17.97 8.52 -11.51
CA CYS A 18 17.35 8.29 -12.81
C CYS A 18 16.50 9.48 -13.24
N SER A 19 16.05 9.44 -14.51
CA SER A 19 15.15 10.46 -15.02
C SER A 19 13.77 10.37 -14.37
N GLY A 20 13.03 11.49 -14.38
CA GLY A 20 11.63 11.49 -13.95
C GLY A 20 10.76 10.55 -14.79
N SER A 21 11.08 10.37 -16.08
CA SER A 21 10.37 9.43 -16.96
C SER A 21 10.57 7.98 -16.55
N ASP A 22 11.76 7.59 -16.07
CA ASP A 22 12.00 6.22 -15.59
C ASP A 22 11.13 5.91 -14.38
N ILE A 23 11.04 6.85 -13.43
CA ILE A 23 10.16 6.70 -12.26
C ILE A 23 8.72 6.53 -12.71
N VAL A 24 8.21 7.41 -13.57
CA VAL A 24 6.83 7.32 -14.08
C VAL A 24 6.57 5.99 -14.79
N ALA A 25 7.53 5.50 -15.58
CA ALA A 25 7.42 4.22 -16.25
C ALA A 25 7.35 3.05 -15.25
N ILE A 26 8.10 3.09 -14.15
CA ILE A 26 8.00 2.09 -13.07
C ILE A 26 6.65 2.18 -12.34
N LEU A 27 6.13 3.39 -12.07
CA LEU A 27 4.79 3.51 -11.48
C LEU A 27 3.72 2.92 -12.40
N ALA A 28 3.84 3.15 -13.71
CA ALA A 28 2.93 2.56 -14.70
C ALA A 28 3.02 1.03 -14.71
N SER A 29 4.22 0.45 -14.58
CA SER A 29 4.37 -1.01 -14.53
C SER A 29 3.69 -1.63 -13.31
N LEU A 30 3.73 -0.98 -12.14
CA LEU A 30 3.00 -1.42 -10.94
C LEU A 30 1.48 -1.44 -11.16
N LEU A 31 0.94 -0.45 -11.89
CA LEU A 31 -0.48 -0.42 -12.23
C LEU A 31 -0.84 -1.50 -13.26
N LEU A 32 -0.01 -1.67 -14.28
CA LEU A 32 -0.25 -2.60 -15.39
C LEU A 32 -0.11 -4.07 -14.98
N THR A 33 0.83 -4.41 -14.09
CA THR A 33 0.94 -5.76 -13.52
C THR A 33 -0.29 -6.13 -12.70
N HIS A 34 -0.81 -5.20 -11.89
CA HIS A 34 -2.08 -5.41 -11.18
C HIS A 34 -3.27 -5.56 -12.15
N LEU A 35 -3.31 -4.76 -13.22
CA LEU A 35 -4.33 -4.85 -14.25
C LEU A 35 -4.27 -6.19 -15.01
N LEU A 36 -3.06 -6.64 -15.36
CA LEU A 36 -2.82 -7.94 -15.99
C LEU A 36 -3.31 -9.08 -15.09
N HIS A 37 -2.95 -9.06 -13.81
CA HIS A 37 -3.44 -10.04 -12.84
C HIS A 37 -4.97 -10.07 -12.77
N ARG A 38 -5.62 -8.91 -12.67
CA ARG A 38 -7.10 -8.78 -12.67
C ARG A 38 -7.75 -9.31 -13.94
N SER A 39 -7.05 -9.19 -15.06
CA SER A 39 -7.49 -9.67 -16.37
C SER A 39 -7.39 -11.20 -16.47
N LEU A 40 -6.29 -11.79 -15.96
CA LEU A 40 -6.03 -13.23 -16.00
C LEU A 40 -6.80 -14.02 -14.93
N ASN A 41 -7.09 -13.40 -13.79
CA ASN A 41 -7.77 -14.05 -12.68
C ASN A 41 -9.27 -14.21 -13.00
N ASN A 42 -9.62 -15.36 -13.59
CA ASN A 42 -10.99 -15.80 -13.75
C ASN A 42 -11.48 -16.37 -12.40
N ASN A 43 -12.53 -15.77 -11.83
CA ASN A 43 -13.22 -16.24 -10.60
C ASN A 43 -13.68 -17.72 -10.66
N HIS A 44 -13.55 -18.40 -11.80
CA HIS A 44 -13.85 -19.83 -11.97
C HIS A 44 -12.80 -20.78 -11.40
N VAL A 45 -11.57 -20.32 -11.15
CA VAL A 45 -10.56 -21.12 -10.41
C VAL A 45 -11.00 -21.35 -8.95
N GLU A 46 -12.06 -20.69 -8.50
CA GLU A 46 -12.62 -20.77 -7.15
C GLU A 46 -13.56 -21.96 -6.91
N LYS A 47 -13.93 -22.72 -7.94
CA LYS A 47 -14.92 -23.81 -7.82
C LYS A 47 -14.36 -25.23 -7.70
N ARG A 48 -13.03 -25.46 -7.78
CA ARG A 48 -12.45 -26.82 -7.62
C ARG A 48 -11.64 -26.93 -6.31
N PRO A 49 -11.85 -27.96 -5.48
CA PRO A 49 -11.33 -27.97 -4.11
C PRO A 49 -9.81 -28.26 -3.96
N ASP A 50 -9.20 -29.17 -4.72
CA ASP A 50 -7.96 -29.81 -4.21
C ASP A 50 -6.63 -29.49 -4.94
N GLY A 51 -6.60 -28.48 -5.83
CA GLY A 51 -5.37 -28.07 -6.54
C GLY A 51 -5.20 -26.56 -6.75
N THR A 52 -6.01 -25.75 -6.07
CA THR A 52 -6.19 -24.33 -6.39
C THR A 52 -5.14 -23.42 -5.77
N THR A 53 -4.63 -23.75 -4.59
CA THR A 53 -3.71 -22.87 -3.85
C THR A 53 -2.38 -22.69 -4.57
N PHE A 54 -1.74 -23.80 -4.98
CA PHE A 54 -0.47 -23.75 -5.71
C PHE A 54 -0.63 -23.08 -7.08
N ARG A 55 -1.69 -23.41 -7.81
CA ARG A 55 -1.99 -22.77 -9.10
C ARG A 55 -2.21 -21.26 -8.96
N ARG A 56 -2.94 -20.82 -7.93
CA ARG A 56 -3.13 -19.39 -7.61
C ARG A 56 -1.80 -18.71 -7.31
N MET A 57 -0.97 -19.33 -6.47
CA MET A 57 0.36 -18.82 -6.15
C MET A 57 1.22 -18.66 -7.42
N MET A 58 1.21 -19.62 -8.33
CA MET A 58 1.93 -19.54 -9.61
C MET A 58 1.41 -18.42 -10.51
N ILE A 59 0.09 -18.23 -10.59
CA ILE A 59 -0.50 -17.13 -11.36
C ILE A 59 -0.09 -15.79 -10.75
N GLU A 60 -0.17 -15.64 -9.43
CA GLU A 60 0.23 -14.41 -8.72
C GLU A 60 1.73 -14.12 -8.90
N LEU A 61 2.60 -15.13 -8.76
CA LEU A 61 4.03 -15.01 -8.99
C LEU A 61 4.33 -14.54 -10.42
N THR A 62 3.72 -15.19 -11.41
CA THR A 62 3.96 -14.92 -12.84
C THR A 62 3.39 -13.57 -13.29
N SER A 63 2.26 -13.13 -12.73
CA SER A 63 1.58 -11.89 -13.14
C SER A 63 2.00 -10.66 -12.35
N LEU A 64 2.46 -10.81 -11.11
CA LEU A 64 2.77 -9.69 -10.21
C LEU A 64 4.26 -9.58 -9.88
N VAL A 65 4.97 -10.69 -9.67
CA VAL A 65 6.35 -10.69 -9.15
C VAL A 65 7.38 -10.75 -10.28
N VAL A 66 7.23 -11.69 -11.21
CA VAL A 66 8.18 -11.89 -12.33
C VAL A 66 8.30 -10.65 -13.22
N PRO A 67 7.20 -9.99 -13.65
CA PRO A 67 7.32 -8.79 -14.49
C PRO A 67 7.96 -7.63 -13.72
N LEU A 68 7.67 -7.52 -12.42
CA LEU A 68 8.28 -6.50 -11.57
C LEU A 68 9.80 -6.70 -11.47
N LEU A 69 10.25 -7.93 -11.21
CA LEU A 69 11.67 -8.27 -11.18
C LEU A 69 12.34 -8.01 -12.53
N ALA A 70 11.71 -8.41 -13.64
CA ALA A 70 12.25 -8.20 -14.97
C ALA A 70 12.41 -6.71 -15.30
N ILE A 71 11.40 -5.89 -14.99
CA ILE A 71 11.41 -4.44 -15.26
C ILE A 71 12.46 -3.69 -14.42
N THR A 72 12.72 -4.13 -13.20
CA THR A 72 13.75 -3.52 -12.35
C THR A 72 15.16 -4.05 -12.63
N THR A 73 15.31 -5.07 -13.48
CA THR A 73 16.60 -5.69 -13.84
C THR A 73 16.82 -5.69 -15.35
N ILE A 74 16.55 -6.81 -16.04
CA ILE A 74 16.90 -7.03 -17.45
C ILE A 74 16.18 -6.07 -18.41
N LEU A 75 14.95 -5.67 -18.10
CA LEU A 75 14.11 -4.83 -18.95
C LEU A 75 14.18 -3.34 -18.58
N SER A 76 15.15 -2.94 -17.75
CA SER A 76 15.29 -1.57 -17.25
C SER A 76 15.59 -0.50 -18.29
N GLU A 77 16.13 -0.89 -19.44
CA GLU A 77 16.36 0.01 -20.58
C GLU A 77 15.13 0.14 -21.47
N TRP A 78 14.20 -0.80 -21.33
CA TRP A 78 13.03 -0.98 -22.18
C TRP A 78 11.74 -0.77 -21.38
N LEU A 79 11.70 0.22 -20.49
CA LEU A 79 10.59 0.40 -19.55
C LEU A 79 9.25 0.66 -20.25
N TRP A 80 9.23 1.58 -21.22
CA TRP A 80 8.00 1.94 -21.94
C TRP A 80 7.51 0.84 -22.87
N THR A 81 8.42 0.15 -23.56
CA THR A 81 8.07 -1.00 -24.41
C THR A 81 7.56 -2.17 -23.55
N SER A 82 8.17 -2.43 -22.39
CA SER A 82 7.69 -3.43 -21.42
C SER A 82 6.29 -3.08 -20.91
N ASN A 83 6.02 -1.80 -20.61
CA ASN A 83 4.70 -1.32 -20.23
C ASN A 83 3.68 -1.50 -21.35
N LEU A 84 4.05 -1.21 -22.61
CA LEU A 84 3.18 -1.45 -23.75
C LEU A 84 2.82 -2.94 -23.88
N CYS A 85 3.80 -3.83 -23.74
CA CYS A 85 3.57 -5.27 -23.74
C CYS A 85 2.63 -5.72 -22.61
N LEU A 86 2.82 -5.22 -21.38
CA LEU A 86 1.94 -5.50 -20.25
C LEU A 86 0.51 -4.99 -20.50
N ALA A 87 0.36 -3.79 -21.07
CA ALA A 87 -0.93 -3.23 -21.41
C ALA A 87 -1.67 -4.07 -22.46
N LEU A 88 -0.96 -4.49 -23.52
CA LEU A 88 -1.51 -5.37 -24.56
C LEU A 88 -1.93 -6.73 -23.98
N ALA A 89 -1.08 -7.35 -23.15
CA ALA A 89 -1.41 -8.60 -22.48
C ALA A 89 -2.65 -8.49 -21.59
N ALA A 90 -2.78 -7.38 -20.85
CA ALA A 90 -3.95 -7.12 -20.03
C ALA A 90 -5.22 -6.85 -20.86
N LEU A 91 -5.10 -6.18 -22.01
CA LEU A 91 -6.22 -5.97 -22.94
C LEU A 91 -6.69 -7.30 -23.53
N ILE A 92 -5.78 -8.15 -23.98
CA ILE A 92 -6.09 -9.48 -24.53
C ILE A 92 -6.81 -10.32 -23.48
N GLY A 93 -6.26 -10.44 -22.27
CA GLY A 93 -6.91 -11.22 -21.22
C GLY A 93 -8.29 -10.65 -20.83
N SER A 94 -8.46 -9.32 -20.85
CA SER A 94 -9.74 -8.70 -20.56
C SER A 94 -10.81 -9.01 -21.63
N ARG A 95 -10.40 -9.11 -22.91
CA ARG A 95 -11.27 -9.53 -24.01
C ARG A 95 -11.67 -10.99 -23.87
N MET A 96 -10.71 -11.88 -23.64
CA MET A 96 -10.97 -13.30 -23.42
C MET A 96 -11.96 -13.51 -22.27
N ARG A 97 -11.77 -12.80 -21.14
CA ARG A 97 -12.68 -12.84 -19.99
C ARG A 97 -14.10 -12.38 -20.32
N ARG A 98 -14.25 -11.37 -21.18
CA ARG A 98 -15.57 -10.89 -21.64
C ARG A 98 -16.26 -11.93 -22.52
N GLU A 99 -15.51 -12.64 -23.36
CA GLU A 99 -16.03 -13.72 -24.21
C GLU A 99 -16.51 -14.90 -23.37
N THR A 100 -15.70 -15.37 -22.39
CA THR A 100 -16.12 -16.45 -21.49
C THR A 100 -17.39 -16.09 -20.70
N ARG A 101 -17.49 -14.85 -20.20
CA ARG A 101 -18.70 -14.36 -19.54
C ARG A 101 -19.92 -14.30 -20.47
N LYS A 102 -19.73 -14.03 -21.76
CA LYS A 102 -20.81 -14.00 -22.75
C LYS A 102 -21.30 -15.41 -23.08
N GLU A 103 -20.39 -16.37 -23.23
CA GLU A 103 -20.73 -17.79 -23.45
C GLU A 103 -21.50 -18.37 -22.26
N GLU A 104 -21.08 -18.08 -21.03
CA GLU A 104 -21.78 -18.52 -19.83
C GLU A 104 -23.19 -17.93 -19.70
N ARG A 105 -23.37 -16.66 -20.09
CA ARG A 105 -24.70 -16.03 -20.13
C ARG A 105 -25.60 -16.63 -21.21
N ARG A 106 -25.02 -17.24 -22.26
CA ARG A 106 -25.79 -17.89 -23.33
C ARG A 106 -26.29 -19.29 -22.96
N GLY A 107 -25.71 -19.92 -21.93
CA GLY A 107 -26.13 -21.24 -21.44
C GLY A 107 -25.91 -22.37 -22.45
N PRO A 108 -25.75 -23.63 -22.00
CA PRO A 108 -25.76 -24.78 -22.88
C PRO A 108 -27.21 -25.07 -23.30
N GLY A 109 -27.70 -24.41 -24.36
CA GLY A 109 -29.05 -24.69 -24.87
C GLY A 109 -29.70 -23.64 -25.78
N ALA A 110 -29.09 -22.49 -26.04
CA ALA A 110 -29.63 -21.54 -27.01
C ALA A 110 -29.24 -21.95 -28.44
N THR A 111 -30.07 -22.77 -29.09
CA THR A 111 -30.05 -22.93 -30.56
C THR A 111 -30.23 -21.55 -31.22
N PRO A 112 -29.55 -21.25 -32.35
CA PRO A 112 -29.77 -20.00 -33.05
C PRO A 112 -31.20 -20.01 -33.59
N SER A 113 -32.04 -19.08 -33.13
CA SER A 113 -33.39 -18.89 -33.65
C SER A 113 -33.31 -18.65 -35.15
N ALA A 114 -33.73 -19.64 -35.93
CA ALA A 114 -33.94 -19.51 -37.35
C ALA A 114 -34.98 -18.42 -37.59
N ILE A 115 -34.68 -17.60 -38.59
CA ILE A 115 -35.57 -16.63 -39.20
C ILE A 115 -36.84 -17.37 -39.63
N ILE A 116 -37.97 -17.10 -38.98
CA ILE A 116 -39.29 -17.39 -39.54
C ILE A 116 -40.09 -16.10 -39.49
N SER A 117 -40.29 -15.55 -40.67
CA SER A 117 -41.31 -14.55 -40.97
C SER A 117 -42.70 -15.17 -40.85
N SER A 118 -43.60 -14.52 -40.14
CA SER A 118 -45.00 -14.45 -40.53
C SER A 118 -45.69 -13.33 -39.75
N ASN A 119 -46.25 -12.38 -40.51
CA ASN A 119 -47.37 -11.55 -40.10
C ASN A 119 -48.44 -12.40 -39.39
N ASP A 120 -49.00 -11.89 -38.31
CA ASP A 120 -50.44 -11.58 -38.31
C ASP A 120 -50.85 -10.67 -37.14
N GLN A 121 -51.79 -9.78 -37.46
CA GLN A 121 -52.48 -8.85 -36.58
C GLN A 121 -53.60 -9.58 -35.81
N SER A 122 -53.85 -9.23 -34.54
CA SER A 122 -55.21 -8.97 -34.00
C SER A 122 -55.23 -8.73 -32.48
N GLU A 123 -55.71 -7.55 -32.13
CA GLU A 123 -56.56 -7.08 -31.01
C GLU A 123 -56.81 -7.89 -29.70
N HIS A 124 -56.64 -7.12 -28.61
CA HIS A 124 -57.42 -7.00 -27.35
C HIS A 124 -57.40 -8.06 -26.21
N PRO A 125 -57.59 -7.60 -24.94
CA PRO A 125 -57.20 -8.26 -23.68
C PRO A 125 -58.39 -8.90 -22.95
N LEU A 126 -58.16 -9.71 -21.91
CA LEU A 126 -59.08 -9.89 -20.77
C LEU A 126 -58.45 -10.66 -19.59
N LEU A 127 -58.97 -10.33 -18.41
CA LEU A 127 -58.79 -10.86 -17.04
C LEU A 127 -59.11 -12.39 -16.99
N THR A 128 -58.81 -13.24 -15.98
CA THR A 128 -59.01 -13.15 -14.51
C THR A 128 -58.53 -14.48 -13.86
N GLU A 129 -58.15 -14.42 -12.57
CA GLU A 129 -58.44 -15.39 -11.47
C GLU A 129 -57.70 -16.74 -11.20
N HIS A 130 -57.09 -16.77 -9.99
CA HIS A 130 -57.18 -17.72 -8.85
C HIS A 130 -56.82 -19.24 -8.93
N HIS A 131 -55.71 -19.59 -8.22
CA HIS A 131 -55.45 -20.64 -7.16
C HIS A 131 -55.93 -22.11 -7.33
N PRO A 132 -55.39 -23.15 -6.60
CA PRO A 132 -54.65 -23.13 -5.32
C PRO A 132 -53.47 -24.14 -5.11
N HIS A 133 -52.77 -23.96 -3.97
CA HIS A 133 -52.08 -24.90 -3.05
C HIS A 133 -51.53 -26.27 -3.49
N HIS A 134 -50.23 -26.50 -3.23
CA HIS A 134 -49.69 -27.74 -2.63
C HIS A 134 -48.42 -27.46 -1.79
N THR A 135 -48.42 -27.98 -0.56
CA THR A 135 -47.32 -28.00 0.44
C THR A 135 -46.70 -29.42 0.55
N PRO A 136 -45.56 -29.63 1.24
CA PRO A 136 -44.36 -30.20 0.63
C PRO A 136 -44.04 -31.64 1.08
N LEU A 137 -43.14 -32.31 0.32
CA LEU A 137 -42.40 -33.48 0.79
C LEU A 137 -40.94 -33.10 1.04
N ASP A 138 -40.59 -33.05 2.32
CA ASP A 138 -39.23 -32.93 2.86
C ASP A 138 -38.51 -34.28 2.80
N GLY A 139 -37.24 -34.25 2.41
CA GLY A 139 -36.34 -35.41 2.55
C GLY A 139 -35.16 -35.34 1.59
N ASP A 140 -34.27 -34.35 1.76
CA ASP A 140 -32.84 -34.39 1.33
C ASP A 140 -32.12 -33.02 1.43
N SER A 141 -32.79 -31.96 1.89
CA SER A 141 -32.20 -30.61 1.93
C SER A 141 -31.35 -30.29 3.19
N GLN A 142 -31.39 -31.13 4.23
CA GLN A 142 -30.70 -30.85 5.50
C GLN A 142 -29.19 -31.17 5.46
N ASN A 143 -28.75 -32.24 4.79
CA ASN A 143 -27.31 -32.56 4.72
C ASN A 143 -26.54 -31.62 3.78
N THR A 144 -27.17 -31.13 2.72
CA THR A 144 -26.57 -30.18 1.77
C THR A 144 -26.50 -28.76 2.35
N SER A 145 -27.48 -28.37 3.18
CA SER A 145 -27.47 -27.08 3.87
C SER A 145 -26.51 -27.05 5.07
N LEU A 146 -26.34 -28.17 5.80
CA LEU A 146 -25.32 -28.29 6.85
C LEU A 146 -23.90 -28.29 6.29
N ARG A 147 -23.62 -29.01 5.20
CA ARG A 147 -22.32 -28.93 4.50
C ARG A 147 -22.05 -27.53 3.95
N ARG A 148 -23.07 -26.86 3.40
CA ARG A 148 -22.93 -25.48 2.90
C ARG A 148 -22.67 -24.48 4.04
N ARG A 149 -23.27 -24.68 5.23
CA ARG A 149 -23.00 -23.87 6.43
C ARG A 149 -21.62 -24.13 7.04
N LEU A 150 -21.13 -25.37 7.03
CA LEU A 150 -19.78 -25.74 7.50
C LEU A 150 -18.66 -25.18 6.59
N ILE A 151 -18.89 -25.16 5.27
CA ILE A 151 -17.96 -24.55 4.31
C ILE A 151 -18.01 -23.02 4.38
N GLU A 152 -19.19 -22.43 4.65
CA GLU A 152 -19.34 -20.99 4.90
C GLU A 152 -18.72 -20.55 6.24
N SER A 153 -18.73 -21.39 7.28
CA SER A 153 -18.07 -21.09 8.55
C SER A 153 -16.55 -21.08 8.43
N ASP A 154 -15.95 -22.01 7.67
CA ASP A 154 -14.50 -22.03 7.44
C ASP A 154 -14.03 -20.84 6.59
N HIS A 155 -14.86 -20.35 5.67
CA HIS A 155 -14.60 -19.11 4.93
C HIS A 155 -14.86 -17.83 5.73
N GLN A 156 -15.78 -17.84 6.70
CA GLN A 156 -16.03 -16.69 7.57
C GLN A 156 -14.91 -16.45 8.59
N VAL A 157 -14.32 -17.51 9.16
CA VAL A 157 -13.21 -17.41 10.12
C VAL A 157 -11.95 -16.76 9.50
N LEU A 158 -11.77 -16.90 8.18
CA LEU A 158 -10.69 -16.24 7.42
C LEU A 158 -10.96 -14.76 7.09
N LEU A 159 -12.22 -14.31 7.12
CA LEU A 159 -12.65 -13.01 6.60
C LEU A 159 -13.16 -12.01 7.65
N THR A 160 -13.40 -12.44 8.90
CA THR A 160 -13.81 -11.54 9.99
C THR A 160 -12.78 -11.52 11.10
N GLY A 161 -12.07 -10.39 11.25
CA GLY A 161 -11.52 -10.05 12.55
C GLY A 161 -12.68 -9.75 13.51
N PHE A 162 -12.61 -10.36 14.71
CA PHE A 162 -13.46 -10.23 15.91
C PHE A 162 -14.55 -11.31 16.10
N PRO A 163 -14.69 -11.84 17.33
CA PRO A 163 -15.68 -12.85 17.66
C PRO A 163 -17.10 -12.30 17.50
N VAL A 164 -18.00 -13.12 16.97
CA VAL A 164 -19.43 -12.90 17.10
C VAL A 164 -19.76 -13.18 18.58
N PRO A 165 -20.35 -12.23 19.33
CA PRO A 165 -20.83 -12.55 20.68
C PRO A 165 -21.99 -13.53 20.54
N ASP A 166 -22.00 -14.57 21.38
CA ASP A 166 -23.18 -15.41 21.55
C ASP A 166 -24.42 -14.53 21.77
N PRO A 167 -25.57 -14.84 21.16
CA PRO A 167 -26.79 -14.03 21.26
C PRO A 167 -27.42 -14.02 22.67
N SER A 168 -26.75 -14.52 23.70
CA SER A 168 -27.29 -14.69 25.06
C SER A 168 -26.65 -13.83 26.16
N SER A 169 -25.70 -12.92 25.89
CA SER A 169 -25.13 -12.05 26.93
C SER A 169 -25.48 -10.57 26.73
N SER A 170 -26.52 -10.11 27.43
CA SER A 170 -26.87 -8.70 27.57
C SER A 170 -25.83 -7.95 28.41
N SER A 171 -24.89 -7.26 27.76
CA SER A 171 -24.13 -6.18 28.39
C SER A 171 -24.02 -4.97 27.45
N SER A 172 -24.50 -3.83 27.94
CA SER A 172 -24.69 -2.58 27.23
C SER A 172 -23.37 -1.84 27.01
N THR A 173 -22.56 -2.29 26.04
CA THR A 173 -21.55 -1.42 25.42
C THR A 173 -22.19 -0.64 24.27
N PRO A 174 -21.99 0.68 24.14
CA PRO A 174 -22.51 1.43 23.01
C PRO A 174 -21.85 0.92 21.73
N GLN A 175 -22.57 0.09 20.97
CA GLN A 175 -22.13 -0.43 19.69
C GLN A 175 -22.11 0.74 18.70
N ILE A 176 -20.93 1.12 18.23
CA ILE A 176 -20.81 1.97 17.04
C ILE A 176 -21.64 1.28 15.95
N PRO A 177 -22.64 1.95 15.34
CA PRO A 177 -23.44 1.36 14.27
C PRO A 177 -22.51 0.75 13.23
N ALA A 178 -22.79 -0.48 12.77
CA ALA A 178 -21.97 -1.19 11.78
C ALA A 178 -21.68 -0.34 10.51
N VAL A 179 -22.53 0.67 10.28
CA VAL A 179 -22.49 1.71 9.24
C VAL A 179 -21.23 2.60 9.29
N LEU A 180 -20.57 2.77 10.45
CA LEU A 180 -19.38 3.63 10.62
C LEU A 180 -18.06 2.85 10.70
N ARG A 181 -18.06 1.54 10.43
CA ARG A 181 -16.82 0.78 10.30
C ARG A 181 -16.11 1.24 9.02
N PHE A 182 -14.98 1.93 9.17
CA PHE A 182 -14.11 2.28 8.05
C PHE A 182 -13.76 1.01 7.28
N SER A 183 -14.35 0.87 6.09
CA SER A 183 -14.15 -0.29 5.24
C SER A 183 -12.69 -0.38 4.84
N HIS A 184 -12.15 -1.60 4.88
CA HIS A 184 -10.85 -1.90 4.31
C HIS A 184 -10.85 -1.50 2.82
N GLN A 185 -9.96 -0.60 2.43
CA GLN A 185 -9.86 -0.10 1.05
C GLN A 185 -8.94 -1.03 0.23
N PRO A 186 -9.45 -1.79 -0.76
CA PRO A 186 -8.65 -2.80 -1.49
C PRO A 186 -7.44 -2.23 -2.21
N PHE A 187 -7.61 -1.06 -2.83
CA PHE A 187 -6.53 -0.39 -3.57
C PHE A 187 -5.37 0.02 -2.64
N LEU A 188 -5.64 0.32 -1.37
CA LEU A 188 -4.62 0.68 -0.40
C LEU A 188 -3.80 -0.55 0.00
N THR A 189 -4.43 -1.72 0.12
CA THR A 189 -3.76 -3.00 0.37
C THR A 189 -2.80 -3.35 -0.76
N ILE A 190 -3.24 -3.18 -2.01
CA ILE A 190 -2.42 -3.45 -3.20
C ILE A 190 -1.21 -2.51 -3.23
N TYR A 191 -1.43 -1.20 -3.06
CA TYR A 191 -0.36 -0.21 -3.00
C TYR A 191 0.68 -0.55 -1.92
N ARG A 192 0.25 -0.85 -0.69
CA ARG A 192 1.16 -1.19 0.42
C ARG A 192 1.92 -2.48 0.19
N ALA A 193 1.27 -3.50 -0.40
CA ALA A 193 1.92 -4.76 -0.71
C ALA A 193 2.97 -4.61 -1.82
N GLN A 194 2.68 -3.85 -2.86
CA GLN A 194 3.63 -3.54 -3.92
C GLN A 194 4.82 -2.74 -3.40
N LEU A 195 4.60 -1.77 -2.51
CA LEU A 195 5.67 -1.05 -1.85
C LEU A 195 6.64 -2.00 -1.11
N VAL A 196 6.11 -2.95 -0.33
CA VAL A 196 6.92 -3.95 0.37
C VAL A 196 7.66 -4.84 -0.62
N LEU A 197 6.96 -5.40 -1.61
CA LEU A 197 7.55 -6.31 -2.59
C LEU A 197 8.66 -5.65 -3.41
N LEU A 198 8.41 -4.46 -3.94
CA LEU A 198 9.39 -3.68 -4.71
C LEU A 198 10.62 -3.35 -3.86
N THR A 199 10.40 -2.98 -2.59
CA THR A 199 11.51 -2.73 -1.65
C THR A 199 12.31 -4.00 -1.41
N SER A 200 11.65 -5.12 -1.10
CA SER A 200 12.32 -6.40 -0.85
C SER A 200 13.17 -6.85 -2.04
N ILE A 201 12.66 -6.74 -3.27
CA ILE A 201 13.44 -7.05 -4.48
C ILE A 201 14.64 -6.10 -4.60
N SER A 202 14.42 -4.80 -4.42
CA SER A 202 15.44 -3.76 -4.66
C SER A 202 16.60 -3.81 -3.65
N ILE A 203 16.33 -4.14 -2.38
CA ILE A 203 17.39 -4.18 -1.34
C ILE A 203 18.43 -5.27 -1.58
N LEU A 204 18.08 -6.35 -2.27
CA LEU A 204 19.03 -7.37 -2.69
C LEU A 204 19.57 -7.07 -4.10
N ALA A 205 18.70 -6.68 -5.03
CA ALA A 205 19.08 -6.47 -6.42
C ALA A 205 20.20 -5.44 -6.58
N VAL A 206 20.22 -4.38 -5.76
CA VAL A 206 21.25 -3.33 -5.81
C VAL A 206 22.69 -3.86 -5.68
N ASP A 207 22.89 -5.00 -5.03
CA ASP A 207 24.20 -5.60 -4.85
C ASP A 207 24.72 -6.34 -6.11
N PHE A 208 23.87 -6.53 -7.12
CA PHE A 208 24.19 -7.22 -8.37
C PHE A 208 24.35 -6.24 -9.53
N THR A 209 25.22 -6.59 -10.49
CA THR A 209 25.45 -5.82 -11.73
C THR A 209 24.21 -5.75 -12.64
N ILE A 210 23.33 -6.74 -12.56
CA ILE A 210 22.06 -6.78 -13.30
C ILE A 210 21.09 -5.64 -12.89
N PHE A 211 21.25 -5.08 -11.69
CA PHE A 211 20.43 -3.96 -11.26
C PHE A 211 21.05 -2.65 -11.75
N PRO A 212 20.31 -1.84 -12.52
CA PRO A 212 20.82 -0.60 -13.08
C PRO A 212 21.22 0.39 -11.98
N ARG A 213 22.40 1.01 -12.12
CA ARG A 213 22.89 1.99 -11.15
C ARG A 213 22.02 3.26 -11.09
N LYS A 214 21.29 3.59 -12.16
CA LYS A 214 20.29 4.67 -12.17
C LYS A 214 19.17 4.48 -11.13
N PHE A 215 18.88 3.24 -10.74
CA PHE A 215 17.86 2.93 -9.74
C PHE A 215 18.40 2.88 -8.30
N ALA A 216 19.72 2.87 -8.13
CA ALA A 216 20.37 2.90 -6.83
C ALA A 216 20.20 4.26 -6.14
N LYS A 217 20.43 4.30 -4.83
CA LYS A 217 20.26 5.50 -4.00
C LYS A 217 21.13 6.65 -4.52
N THR A 218 20.57 7.85 -4.53
CA THR A 218 21.35 9.05 -4.80
C THR A 218 22.22 9.42 -3.61
N GLU A 219 23.41 9.96 -3.89
CA GLU A 219 24.35 10.34 -2.83
C GLU A 219 23.98 11.68 -2.18
N SER A 220 23.82 12.73 -2.99
CA SER A 220 23.53 14.09 -2.51
C SER A 220 22.20 14.62 -3.05
N TRP A 221 22.01 14.55 -4.37
CA TRP A 221 20.86 15.15 -5.06
C TRP A 221 20.34 14.21 -6.15
N GLY A 222 19.04 14.29 -6.41
CA GLY A 222 18.39 13.54 -7.47
C GLY A 222 17.21 12.72 -6.99
N ILE A 223 16.68 11.92 -7.90
CA ILE A 223 15.59 10.97 -7.63
C ILE A 223 15.99 9.60 -8.18
N SER A 224 15.63 8.54 -7.48
CA SER A 224 15.84 7.17 -7.92
C SER A 224 14.74 6.27 -7.38
N LEU A 225 14.66 5.04 -7.90
CA LEU A 225 13.73 4.03 -7.39
C LEU A 225 13.96 3.77 -5.91
N MET A 226 15.22 3.56 -5.50
CA MET A 226 15.56 3.30 -4.09
C MET A 226 15.33 4.51 -3.18
N ASP A 227 15.42 5.74 -3.71
CA ASP A 227 15.10 6.93 -2.92
C ASP A 227 13.61 7.06 -2.61
N SER A 228 12.73 6.48 -3.43
CA SER A 228 11.29 6.50 -3.17
C SER A 228 10.86 5.63 -1.99
N GLY A 229 11.60 4.56 -1.68
CA GLY A 229 11.14 3.49 -0.78
C GLY A 229 10.86 3.96 0.64
N VAL A 230 11.88 4.49 1.31
CA VAL A 230 11.82 4.92 2.72
C VAL A 230 10.75 5.99 2.93
N GLY A 231 10.72 7.01 2.06
CA GLY A 231 9.69 8.06 2.11
C GLY A 231 8.28 7.49 1.93
N SER A 232 8.09 6.53 1.04
CA SER A 232 6.79 5.90 0.78
C SER A 232 6.30 5.06 1.96
N PHE A 233 7.21 4.41 2.72
CA PHE A 233 6.83 3.77 3.98
C PHE A 233 6.37 4.78 5.03
N VAL A 234 7.05 5.92 5.15
CA VAL A 234 6.63 7.00 6.06
C VAL A 234 5.26 7.55 5.66
N PHE A 235 5.05 7.81 4.37
CA PHE A 235 3.77 8.29 3.86
C PHE A 235 2.65 7.27 4.11
N SER A 236 2.90 5.98 3.84
CA SER A 236 1.96 4.91 4.13
C SER A 236 1.65 4.79 5.63
N LEU A 237 2.65 4.96 6.50
CA LEU A 237 2.45 4.96 7.95
C LEU A 237 1.56 6.14 8.36
N GLY A 238 1.81 7.33 7.81
CA GLY A 238 0.97 8.51 8.00
C GLY A 238 -0.50 8.26 7.65
N ILE A 239 -0.77 7.65 6.48
CA ILE A 239 -2.14 7.30 6.06
C ILE A 239 -2.85 6.47 7.12
N ILE A 240 -2.22 5.39 7.60
CA ILE A 240 -2.81 4.48 8.58
C ILE A 240 -3.00 5.16 9.94
N SER A 241 -2.09 6.07 10.30
CA SER A 241 -2.18 6.89 11.52
C SER A 241 -3.36 7.88 11.54
N ALA A 242 -4.06 8.09 10.42
CA ALA A 242 -5.29 8.88 10.40
C ALA A 242 -6.51 8.11 10.95
N LEU A 243 -6.46 6.77 10.98
CA LEU A 243 -7.58 5.92 11.41
C LEU A 243 -8.06 6.21 12.85
N PRO A 244 -7.18 6.38 13.86
CA PRO A 244 -7.60 6.79 15.21
C PRO A 244 -8.28 8.16 15.25
N ILE A 245 -7.86 9.11 14.41
CA ILE A 245 -8.49 10.44 14.31
C ILE A 245 -9.92 10.29 13.80
N LEU A 246 -10.09 9.56 12.69
CA LEU A 246 -11.38 9.30 12.08
C LEU A 246 -12.33 8.53 13.01
N LYS A 247 -11.82 7.52 13.74
CA LYS A 247 -12.59 6.78 14.74
C LYS A 247 -13.06 7.66 15.90
N ARG A 248 -12.20 8.54 16.41
CA ARG A 248 -12.56 9.47 17.50
C ARG A 248 -13.62 10.48 17.07
N VAL A 249 -13.46 11.03 15.87
CA VAL A 249 -14.43 11.97 15.28
C VAL A 249 -15.78 11.26 15.07
N SER A 250 -15.75 10.04 14.54
CA SER A 250 -16.94 9.21 14.36
C SER A 250 -17.61 8.83 15.70
N SER A 251 -16.84 8.48 16.73
CA SER A 251 -17.40 8.15 18.05
C SER A 251 -18.03 9.36 18.74
N SER A 252 -17.50 10.55 18.50
CA SER A 252 -18.07 11.82 19.01
C SER A 252 -19.45 12.13 18.43
N LEU A 253 -19.84 11.52 17.30
CA LEU A 253 -21.19 11.64 16.75
C LEU A 253 -22.18 10.71 17.47
N CYS A 254 -21.72 9.53 17.89
CA CYS A 254 -22.56 8.53 18.55
C CYS A 254 -22.64 8.74 20.08
N SER A 255 -21.67 9.43 20.68
CA SER A 255 -21.62 9.68 22.12
C SER A 255 -21.12 11.10 22.39
N THR A 256 -21.90 11.87 23.15
CA THR A 256 -21.65 13.28 23.47
C THR A 256 -20.63 13.50 24.59
N ASN A 257 -20.31 12.46 25.37
CA ASN A 257 -19.45 12.53 26.56
C ASN A 257 -18.19 11.66 26.42
N LEU A 258 -17.32 11.96 25.45
CA LEU A 258 -15.99 11.34 25.39
C LEU A 258 -14.98 12.14 26.24
N PRO A 259 -14.44 11.58 27.34
CA PRO A 259 -13.44 12.26 28.14
C PRO A 259 -12.20 12.57 27.30
N GLN A 260 -11.71 13.82 27.38
CA GLN A 260 -10.44 14.20 26.77
C GLN A 260 -9.32 13.47 27.52
N GLN A 261 -8.61 12.56 26.83
CA GLN A 261 -7.47 11.90 27.45
C GLN A 261 -6.31 12.89 27.62
N PRO A 262 -5.56 12.83 28.73
CA PRO A 262 -4.40 13.68 28.94
C PRO A 262 -3.32 13.42 27.86
N ILE A 263 -2.53 14.45 27.54
CA ILE A 263 -1.49 14.36 26.48
C ILE A 263 -0.47 13.28 26.82
N LEU A 264 -0.06 13.19 28.09
CA LEU A 264 0.94 12.22 28.52
C LEU A 264 0.47 10.78 28.34
N SER A 265 -0.81 10.47 28.56
CA SER A 265 -1.31 9.10 28.38
C SER A 265 -1.41 8.72 26.91
N GLU A 266 -1.71 9.67 26.04
CA GLU A 266 -1.74 9.48 24.59
C GLU A 266 -0.31 9.33 24.02
N LEU A 267 0.62 10.16 24.48
CA LEU A 267 2.05 10.05 24.15
C LEU A 267 2.60 8.70 24.62
N TRP A 268 2.42 8.33 25.89
CA TRP A 268 2.89 7.06 26.42
C TRP A 268 2.32 5.85 25.65
N ARG A 269 1.03 5.88 25.32
CA ARG A 269 0.40 4.83 24.51
C ARG A 269 0.99 4.76 23.10
N SER A 270 1.34 5.91 22.51
CA SER A 270 2.01 5.96 21.21
C SER A 270 3.45 5.43 21.30
N THR A 271 4.22 5.89 22.29
CA THR A 271 5.59 5.44 22.56
C THR A 271 5.66 3.93 22.79
N ARG A 272 4.75 3.37 23.59
CA ARG A 272 4.70 1.92 23.85
C ARG A 272 4.57 1.09 22.57
N LYS A 273 3.88 1.60 21.56
CA LYS A 273 3.72 0.93 20.26
C LYS A 273 4.96 1.05 19.37
N THR A 274 5.83 2.01 19.61
CA THR A 274 7.06 2.20 18.83
C THR A 274 8.29 1.55 19.45
N VAL A 275 8.17 1.04 20.69
CA VAL A 275 9.25 0.28 21.38
C VAL A 275 9.80 -0.87 20.52
N PRO A 276 8.99 -1.72 19.86
CA PRO A 276 9.55 -2.80 19.05
C PRO A 276 10.42 -2.30 17.88
N LEU A 277 10.06 -1.16 17.27
CA LEU A 277 10.87 -0.55 16.22
C LEU A 277 12.18 0.02 16.78
N PHE A 278 12.13 0.63 17.96
CA PHE A 278 13.33 1.11 18.63
C PHE A 278 14.30 -0.03 18.98
N LEU A 279 13.79 -1.12 19.56
CA LEU A 279 14.57 -2.33 19.86
C LEU A 279 15.16 -2.95 18.59
N LEU A 280 14.39 -2.99 17.51
CA LEU A 280 14.86 -3.46 16.21
C LEU A 280 15.99 -2.58 15.65
N GLY A 281 15.93 -1.27 15.91
CA GLY A 281 17.03 -0.33 15.61
C GLY A 281 18.31 -0.67 16.38
N LEU A 282 18.20 -1.04 17.67
CA LEU A 282 19.35 -1.48 18.47
C LEU A 282 19.92 -2.82 17.97
N ILE A 283 19.04 -3.80 17.71
CA ILE A 283 19.42 -5.10 17.15
C ILE A 283 20.19 -4.90 15.84
N ARG A 284 19.72 -4.01 14.96
CA ARG A 284 20.41 -3.69 13.71
C ARG A 284 21.82 -3.15 13.94
N ILE A 285 22.02 -2.25 14.92
CA ILE A 285 23.38 -1.76 15.24
C ILE A 285 24.27 -2.94 15.63
N ILE A 286 23.80 -3.81 16.54
CA ILE A 286 24.57 -4.94 17.05
C ILE A 286 24.96 -5.88 15.90
N PHE A 287 24.02 -6.22 15.01
CA PHE A 287 24.32 -7.11 13.88
C PHE A 287 25.24 -6.47 12.84
N VAL A 288 25.00 -5.21 12.47
CA VAL A 288 25.82 -4.53 11.45
C VAL A 288 27.25 -4.35 11.93
N LYS A 289 27.43 -3.91 13.18
CA LYS A 289 28.74 -3.73 13.80
C LYS A 289 29.41 -5.05 14.17
N GLY A 290 28.64 -6.07 14.55
CA GLY A 290 29.17 -7.38 14.93
C GLY A 290 29.61 -8.24 13.75
N VAL A 291 29.05 -8.02 12.56
CA VAL A 291 29.36 -8.77 11.33
C VAL A 291 30.26 -7.95 10.37
N ASP A 292 30.73 -6.77 10.80
CA ASP A 292 31.53 -5.84 9.99
C ASP A 292 30.94 -5.57 8.60
N TYR A 293 29.61 -5.51 8.51
CA TYR A 293 28.92 -5.30 7.24
C TYR A 293 29.24 -3.91 6.66
N PRO A 294 29.50 -3.77 5.35
CA PRO A 294 29.76 -2.47 4.72
C PRO A 294 28.61 -1.50 4.94
N GLU A 295 28.90 -0.36 5.58
CA GLU A 295 27.89 0.63 5.98
C GLU A 295 28.17 2.00 5.37
N HIS A 296 27.22 2.49 4.58
CA HIS A 296 27.26 3.85 4.06
C HIS A 296 26.88 4.85 5.15
N VAL A 297 27.89 5.34 5.88
CA VAL A 297 27.72 6.33 6.96
C VAL A 297 27.00 7.59 6.47
N THR A 298 27.11 7.92 5.19
CA THR A 298 26.42 9.06 4.56
C THR A 298 24.90 8.90 4.48
N GLU A 299 24.34 7.70 4.69
CA GLU A 299 22.88 7.52 4.65
C GLU A 299 22.17 8.03 5.90
N TYR A 300 22.64 7.62 7.08
CA TYR A 300 22.00 7.94 8.36
C TYR A 300 23.01 8.34 9.45
N GLY A 301 24.29 8.01 9.28
CA GLY A 301 25.32 8.15 10.29
C GLY A 301 25.91 6.82 10.73
N VAL A 302 26.73 6.86 11.77
CA VAL A 302 27.50 5.70 12.26
C VAL A 302 26.64 4.74 13.09
N HIS A 303 25.69 5.26 13.85
CA HIS A 303 24.84 4.47 14.74
C HIS A 303 23.35 4.63 14.42
N TRP A 304 22.96 5.72 13.78
CA TRP A 304 21.58 5.97 13.43
C TRP A 304 21.13 5.07 12.29
N ASN A 305 19.90 4.60 12.37
CA ASN A 305 19.25 3.87 11.29
C ASN A 305 17.78 4.25 11.20
N PHE A 306 17.16 3.88 10.08
CA PHE A 306 15.79 4.29 9.79
C PHE A 306 14.74 3.79 10.80
N PHE A 307 15.00 2.70 11.54
CA PHE A 307 14.06 2.23 12.57
C PHE A 307 13.92 3.24 13.72
N PHE A 308 15.01 3.93 14.09
CA PHE A 308 14.92 5.02 15.07
C PHE A 308 14.08 6.18 14.55
N THR A 309 14.29 6.59 13.29
CA THR A 309 13.44 7.60 12.65
C THR A 309 11.97 7.19 12.69
N LEU A 310 11.63 5.96 12.28
CA LEU A 310 10.25 5.44 12.34
C LEU A 310 9.67 5.42 13.75
N SER A 311 10.49 5.17 14.78
CA SER A 311 10.02 5.14 16.17
C SER A 311 9.57 6.52 16.69
N ILE A 312 10.10 7.60 16.11
CA ILE A 312 9.81 8.99 16.50
C ILE A 312 8.53 9.50 15.82
N LEU A 313 8.27 9.12 14.57
CA LEU A 313 7.18 9.72 13.75
C LEU A 313 5.77 9.62 14.38
N PRO A 314 5.37 8.53 15.05
CA PRO A 314 4.07 8.47 15.71
C PRO A 314 3.89 9.54 16.79
N LEU A 315 4.97 10.00 17.45
CA LEU A 315 4.92 11.11 18.40
C LEU A 315 4.53 12.42 17.71
N THR A 316 5.08 12.68 16.52
CA THR A 316 4.66 13.80 15.66
C THR A 316 3.17 13.72 15.38
N GLY A 317 2.63 12.52 15.10
CA GLY A 317 1.19 12.33 14.90
C GLY A 317 0.32 12.76 16.08
N VAL A 318 0.75 12.50 17.32
CA VAL A 318 0.04 12.96 18.52
C VAL A 318 0.05 14.49 18.60
N LEU A 319 1.21 15.13 18.35
CA LEU A 319 1.34 16.59 18.36
C LEU A 319 0.51 17.26 17.26
N THR A 320 0.61 16.76 16.02
CA THR A 320 -0.17 17.26 14.88
C THR A 320 -1.67 17.11 15.13
N LYS A 321 -2.12 15.98 15.68
CA LYS A 321 -3.52 15.77 16.04
C LYS A 321 -4.00 16.78 17.08
N ARG A 322 -3.21 17.08 18.11
CA ARG A 322 -3.57 18.08 19.13
C ARG A 322 -3.65 19.48 18.53
N PHE A 323 -2.70 19.84 17.69
CA PHE A 323 -2.71 21.10 16.97
C PHE A 323 -3.95 21.22 16.07
N TYR A 324 -4.27 20.16 15.34
CA TYR A 324 -5.49 20.05 14.53
C TYR A 324 -6.77 20.21 15.37
N GLU A 325 -6.87 19.51 16.50
CA GLU A 325 -8.05 19.58 17.38
C GLU A 325 -8.21 20.97 18.02
N ARG A 326 -7.10 21.67 18.30
CA ARG A 326 -7.10 23.01 18.93
C ARG A 326 -7.44 24.11 17.93
N PHE A 327 -6.80 24.12 16.75
CA PHE A 327 -6.88 25.21 15.80
C PHE A 327 -7.79 24.93 14.60
N ARG A 328 -8.27 23.69 14.42
CA ARG A 328 -9.10 23.25 13.29
C ARG A 328 -8.48 23.55 11.91
N THR A 329 -7.15 23.61 11.85
CA THR A 329 -6.39 23.87 10.62
C THR A 329 -6.37 22.65 9.71
N ASN A 330 -6.18 22.85 8.40
CA ASN A 330 -6.01 21.73 7.47
C ASN A 330 -4.65 21.02 7.75
N LEU A 331 -4.65 19.69 7.89
CA LEU A 331 -3.45 18.89 8.15
C LEU A 331 -2.37 19.07 7.07
N ALA A 332 -2.77 19.27 5.82
CA ALA A 332 -1.84 19.54 4.73
C ALA A 332 -1.11 20.89 4.91
N LEU A 333 -1.79 21.90 5.47
CA LEU A 333 -1.16 23.19 5.78
C LEU A 333 -0.15 23.08 6.92
N ILE A 334 -0.42 22.23 7.92
CA ILE A 334 0.56 21.93 8.98
C ILE A 334 1.80 21.28 8.37
N GLY A 335 1.62 20.33 7.45
CA GLY A 335 2.72 19.71 6.71
C GLY A 335 3.52 20.74 5.90
N LEU A 336 2.84 21.66 5.21
CA LEU A 336 3.49 22.72 4.44
C LEU A 336 4.26 23.71 5.33
N LEU A 337 3.69 24.12 6.48
CA LEU A 337 4.38 24.96 7.44
C LEU A 337 5.63 24.27 7.98
N LEU A 338 5.53 23.00 8.34
CA LEU A 338 6.67 22.21 8.79
C LEU A 338 7.74 22.07 7.69
N ALA A 339 7.33 21.94 6.42
CA ALA A 339 8.23 21.90 5.28
C ALA A 339 8.99 23.23 5.10
N ILE A 340 8.29 24.36 5.22
CA ILE A 340 8.91 25.70 5.19
C ILE A 340 9.91 25.85 6.34
N CYS A 341 9.52 25.49 7.57
CA CYS A 341 10.41 25.51 8.71
C CYS A 341 11.65 24.63 8.51
N HIS A 342 11.49 23.44 7.93
CA HIS A 342 12.58 22.53 7.61
C HIS A 342 13.52 23.13 6.56
N GLN A 343 13.00 23.71 5.47
CA GLN A 343 13.84 24.37 4.47
C GLN A 343 14.61 25.54 5.07
N SER A 344 13.95 26.38 5.87
CA SER A 344 14.60 27.51 6.54
C SER A 344 15.71 27.04 7.50
N LEU A 345 15.50 25.94 8.21
CA LEU A 345 16.52 25.34 9.07
C LEU A 345 17.71 24.81 8.25
N LEU A 346 17.45 24.20 7.10
CA LEU A 346 18.50 23.71 6.20
C LEU A 346 19.32 24.87 5.60
N SER A 347 18.67 25.94 5.15
CA SER A 347 19.31 27.04 4.43
C SER A 347 19.87 28.16 5.32
N VAL A 348 19.09 28.65 6.30
CA VAL A 348 19.46 29.83 7.10
C VAL A 348 20.43 29.45 8.22
N VAL A 349 20.21 28.30 8.87
CA VAL A 349 21.09 27.83 9.96
C VAL A 349 22.32 27.08 9.43
N GLY A 350 22.34 26.74 8.13
CA GLY A 350 23.47 26.05 7.49
C GLY A 350 23.54 24.55 7.78
N ILE A 351 22.43 23.92 8.20
CA ILE A 351 22.42 22.46 8.45
C ILE A 351 22.70 21.68 7.16
N GLN A 352 22.24 22.17 6.01
CA GLN A 352 22.52 21.54 4.71
C GLN A 352 24.04 21.42 4.46
N GLU A 353 24.77 22.52 4.61
CA GLU A 353 26.23 22.54 4.44
C GLU A 353 26.92 21.67 5.50
N TYR A 354 26.44 21.73 6.75
CA TYR A 354 26.98 20.92 7.83
C TYR A 354 26.88 19.41 7.55
N VAL A 355 25.75 18.94 7.03
CA VAL A 355 25.53 17.51 6.73
C VAL A 355 26.34 17.06 5.50
N LEU A 356 26.43 17.90 4.47
CA LEU A 356 27.17 17.58 3.23
C LEU A 356 28.69 17.74 3.38
N SER A 357 29.16 18.48 4.38
CA SER A 357 30.59 18.70 4.62
C SER A 357 31.36 17.44 5.04
N SER A 358 32.64 17.36 4.69
CA SER A 358 33.55 16.30 5.15
C SER A 358 34.13 16.54 6.57
N ARG A 359 33.43 17.31 7.42
CA ARG A 359 33.89 17.60 8.79
C ARG A 359 34.06 16.33 9.62
N GLU A 360 35.02 16.37 10.54
CA GLU A 360 35.32 15.27 11.45
C GLU A 360 34.15 14.92 12.37
N ARG A 361 33.98 13.62 12.63
CA ARG A 361 32.90 13.04 13.45
C ARG A 361 33.39 12.81 14.87
N THR A 362 33.51 13.87 15.67
CA THR A 362 34.10 13.82 17.02
C THR A 362 33.09 13.50 18.13
N SER A 363 31.83 13.87 17.94
CA SER A 363 30.73 13.66 18.90
C SER A 363 29.64 12.74 18.36
N LEU A 364 28.83 12.16 19.26
CA LEU A 364 27.70 11.30 18.88
C LEU A 364 26.67 12.02 17.99
N ILE A 365 26.50 13.33 18.15
CA ILE A 365 25.65 14.15 17.28
C ILE A 365 26.28 14.27 15.89
N SER A 366 27.57 14.61 15.81
CA SER A 366 28.28 14.73 14.53
C SER A 366 28.39 13.39 13.78
N ALA A 367 28.45 12.27 14.51
CA ALA A 367 28.48 10.93 13.94
C ALA A 367 27.14 10.50 13.32
N ASN A 368 26.03 11.14 13.73
CA ASN A 368 24.67 10.81 13.31
C ASN A 368 23.93 12.00 12.66
N ARG A 369 24.68 13.01 12.21
CA ARG A 369 24.15 14.28 11.72
C ARG A 369 23.18 14.10 10.54
N GLU A 370 23.44 13.14 9.66
CA GLU A 370 22.60 12.82 8.50
C GLU A 370 21.21 12.37 8.96
N GLY A 371 21.17 11.38 9.86
CA GLY A 371 19.94 10.85 10.44
C GLY A 371 19.16 11.92 11.18
N LEU A 372 19.82 12.70 12.04
CA LEU A 372 19.20 13.77 12.83
C LEU A 372 18.64 14.90 11.96
N ALA A 373 19.40 15.37 10.98
CA ALA A 373 18.97 16.45 10.07
C ALA A 373 17.77 16.04 9.21
N SER A 374 17.64 14.75 8.88
CA SER A 374 16.54 14.24 8.07
C SER A 374 15.20 14.09 8.83
N ILE A 375 15.21 14.11 10.17
CA ILE A 375 14.02 13.86 11.00
C ILE A 375 12.86 14.81 10.66
N PRO A 376 13.04 16.16 10.60
CA PRO A 376 11.93 17.06 10.32
C PRO A 376 11.35 16.83 8.92
N GLY A 377 12.18 16.48 7.93
CA GLY A 377 11.73 16.08 6.60
C GLY A 377 10.81 14.85 6.62
N TYR A 378 11.21 13.80 7.36
CA TYR A 378 10.32 12.63 7.53
C TYR A 378 9.06 12.95 8.32
N MET A 379 9.09 13.91 9.26
CA MET A 379 7.90 14.42 9.93
C MET A 379 6.95 15.10 8.93
N VAL A 380 7.46 15.87 7.96
CA VAL A 380 6.65 16.45 6.87
C VAL A 380 5.95 15.33 6.08
N ILE A 381 6.70 14.34 5.58
CA ILE A 381 6.12 13.22 4.81
C ILE A 381 5.05 12.49 5.62
N TYR A 382 5.31 12.27 6.91
CA TYR A 382 4.37 11.64 7.82
C TYR A 382 3.07 12.44 7.96
N VAL A 383 3.16 13.76 8.15
CA VAL A 383 2.00 14.66 8.28
C VAL A 383 1.24 14.78 6.95
N LEU A 384 1.93 14.81 5.80
CA LEU A 384 1.28 14.78 4.49
C LEU A 384 0.54 13.46 4.28
N GLY A 385 1.13 12.32 4.67
CA GLY A 385 0.47 11.01 4.69
C GLY A 385 -0.73 10.98 5.65
N LEU A 386 -0.61 11.59 6.82
CA LEU A 386 -1.70 11.74 7.79
C LEU A 386 -2.87 12.53 7.19
N SER A 387 -2.57 13.63 6.50
CA SER A 387 -3.55 14.40 5.75
C SER A 387 -4.18 13.57 4.63
N ALA A 388 -3.41 12.74 3.94
CA ALA A 388 -3.94 11.87 2.90
C ALA A 388 -4.90 10.81 3.47
N GLY A 389 -4.58 10.26 4.64
CA GLY A 389 -5.43 9.29 5.33
C GLY A 389 -6.82 9.79 5.68
N THR A 390 -7.03 11.11 5.86
CA THR A 390 -8.36 11.65 6.20
C THR A 390 -9.36 11.63 5.04
N TYR A 391 -8.89 11.60 3.79
CA TYR A 391 -9.76 11.51 2.60
C TYR A 391 -9.64 10.17 1.86
N ILE A 392 -8.59 9.37 2.12
CA ILE A 392 -8.41 8.04 1.52
C ILE A 392 -9.16 6.94 2.28
N LEU A 393 -9.08 6.95 3.62
CA LEU A 393 -9.65 5.87 4.44
C LEU A 393 -11.18 5.89 4.52
N PRO A 394 -11.85 7.06 4.65
CA PRO A 394 -13.30 7.08 4.75
C PRO A 394 -14.00 6.61 3.47
N PRO A 395 -15.26 6.17 3.57
CA PRO A 395 -16.06 5.80 2.40
C PRO A 395 -16.19 6.94 1.38
N SER A 396 -16.29 8.18 1.85
CA SER A 396 -16.38 9.40 1.04
C SER A 396 -15.25 10.38 1.41
N PRO A 397 -14.62 11.06 0.42
CA PRO A 397 -13.48 11.95 0.70
C PRO A 397 -13.84 13.16 1.58
N ASP A 398 -15.08 13.67 1.47
CA ASP A 398 -15.54 14.80 2.29
C ASP A 398 -16.03 14.37 3.69
N PHE A 399 -15.87 13.09 4.07
CA PHE A 399 -16.45 12.57 5.30
C PHE A 399 -16.10 13.44 6.51
N LEU A 400 -14.81 13.78 6.66
CA LEU A 400 -14.35 14.59 7.77
C LEU A 400 -14.98 15.99 7.75
N ASP A 401 -15.00 16.66 6.59
CA ASP A 401 -15.55 18.00 6.44
C ASP A 401 -17.06 18.04 6.71
N ARG A 402 -17.81 17.02 6.24
CA ARG A 402 -19.26 16.91 6.50
C ARG A 402 -19.55 16.72 7.98
N VAL A 403 -18.77 15.87 8.66
CA VAL A 403 -18.90 15.64 10.10
C VAL A 403 -18.59 16.90 10.91
N LEU A 404 -17.61 17.70 10.47
CA LEU A 404 -17.25 18.93 11.14
C LEU A 404 -18.26 20.06 10.92
N ARG A 405 -18.81 20.16 9.70
CA ARG A 405 -19.79 21.20 9.34
C ARG A 405 -21.19 20.93 9.87
N ASP A 406 -21.60 19.67 9.95
CA ASP A 406 -22.98 19.31 10.23
C ASP A 406 -23.09 18.18 11.27
N ARG A 407 -23.27 18.58 12.53
CA ARG A 407 -23.50 17.65 13.66
C ARG A 407 -24.91 17.06 13.69
N GLN A 408 -25.86 17.61 12.93
CA GLN A 408 -27.28 17.27 13.01
C GLN A 408 -27.72 16.24 11.97
N ASN A 409 -26.88 15.96 10.97
CA ASN A 409 -27.27 15.15 9.83
C ASN A 409 -27.32 13.63 10.13
N ARG A 410 -28.30 12.94 9.51
CA ARG A 410 -28.49 11.49 9.65
C ARG A 410 -27.26 10.70 9.14
N PRO A 411 -26.81 9.65 9.87
CA PRO A 411 -25.62 8.86 9.52
C PRO A 411 -25.68 8.25 8.12
N ASP A 412 -26.87 7.96 7.59
CA ASP A 412 -27.05 7.28 6.30
C ASP A 412 -26.64 8.15 5.09
N LYS A 413 -26.78 9.48 5.19
CA LYS A 413 -26.35 10.41 4.13
C LYS A 413 -24.84 10.67 4.13
N LEU A 414 -24.17 10.47 5.27
CA LEU A 414 -22.72 10.67 5.44
C LEU A 414 -21.90 9.55 4.76
N VAL A 415 -22.48 8.37 4.61
CA VAL A 415 -21.80 7.16 4.09
C VAL A 415 -21.98 6.97 2.57
N SER A 416 -22.87 7.74 1.93
CA SER A 416 -23.09 7.65 0.48
C SER A 416 -21.87 8.15 -0.30
N ARG A 417 -21.09 7.20 -0.87
CA ARG A 417 -19.96 7.49 -1.75
C ARG A 417 -20.50 7.88 -3.13
N GLN A 418 -20.32 9.14 -3.51
CA GLN A 418 -20.53 9.55 -4.89
C GLN A 418 -19.46 8.89 -5.77
N PRO A 419 -19.83 8.11 -6.81
CA PRO A 419 -18.86 7.48 -7.70
C PRO A 419 -18.01 8.56 -8.39
N GLY A 420 -16.70 8.34 -8.46
CA GLY A 420 -15.75 9.26 -9.11
C GLY A 420 -15.27 10.43 -8.25
N LYS A 421 -15.99 10.85 -7.21
CA LYS A 421 -15.56 11.99 -6.38
C LYS A 421 -14.22 11.75 -5.67
N ALA A 422 -14.02 10.55 -5.14
CA ALA A 422 -12.75 10.15 -4.51
C ALA A 422 -11.58 10.31 -5.49
N LEU A 423 -11.75 9.86 -6.74
CA LEU A 423 -10.72 9.94 -7.77
C LEU A 423 -10.35 11.38 -8.11
N VAL A 424 -11.33 12.27 -8.22
CA VAL A 424 -11.10 13.70 -8.44
C VAL A 424 -10.28 14.29 -7.30
N VAL A 425 -10.66 14.01 -6.04
CA VAL A 425 -9.93 14.53 -4.86
C VAL A 425 -8.48 14.02 -4.83
N TYR A 426 -8.25 12.73 -5.07
CA TYR A 426 -6.90 12.17 -5.06
C TYR A 426 -6.04 12.77 -6.19
N SER A 427 -6.63 12.93 -7.38
CA SER A 427 -5.98 13.55 -8.53
C SER A 427 -5.63 15.01 -8.27
N SER A 428 -6.56 15.79 -7.69
CA SER A 428 -6.30 17.19 -7.34
C SER A 428 -5.15 17.35 -6.37
N TRP A 429 -5.09 16.53 -5.32
CA TRP A 429 -3.96 16.55 -4.38
C TRP A 429 -2.65 16.09 -5.02
N ALA A 430 -2.68 15.06 -5.88
CA ALA A 430 -1.50 14.62 -6.63
C ALA A 430 -0.95 15.75 -7.51
N ILE A 431 -1.82 16.48 -8.22
CA ILE A 431 -1.44 17.64 -9.04
C ILE A 431 -0.80 18.73 -8.17
N ILE A 432 -1.38 19.05 -7.01
CA ILE A 432 -0.83 20.06 -6.09
C ILE A 432 0.61 19.69 -5.67
N TRP A 433 0.85 18.44 -5.26
CA TRP A 433 2.19 18.01 -4.83
C TRP A 433 3.20 17.95 -5.98
N TRP A 434 2.78 17.53 -7.18
CA TRP A 434 3.63 17.61 -8.37
C TRP A 434 3.99 19.05 -8.70
N SER A 435 3.02 19.97 -8.69
CA SER A 435 3.26 21.40 -8.92
C SER A 435 4.24 21.97 -7.91
N LEU A 436 4.09 21.66 -6.61
CA LEU A 436 5.02 22.10 -5.58
C LEU A 436 6.42 21.50 -5.76
N PHE A 437 6.53 20.23 -6.13
CA PHE A 437 7.81 19.60 -6.47
C PHE A 437 8.51 20.32 -7.62
N PHE A 438 7.82 20.53 -8.74
CA PHE A 438 8.39 21.21 -9.91
C PHE A 438 8.74 22.67 -9.60
N LEU A 439 7.92 23.35 -8.81
CA LEU A 439 8.17 24.73 -8.38
C LEU A 439 9.43 24.83 -7.52
N CYS A 440 9.61 23.96 -6.52
CA CYS A 440 10.84 23.92 -5.72
C CYS A 440 12.07 23.61 -6.57
N ASN A 441 11.95 22.69 -7.53
CA ASN A 441 13.05 22.36 -8.43
C ASN A 441 13.41 23.55 -9.35
N LEU A 442 12.41 24.29 -9.83
CA LEU A 442 12.61 25.50 -10.63
C LEU A 442 13.32 26.61 -9.84
N PHE A 443 13.05 26.72 -8.53
CA PHE A 443 13.75 27.65 -7.63
C PHE A 443 15.14 27.18 -7.20
N GLY A 444 15.68 26.11 -7.81
CA GLY A 444 17.05 25.64 -7.53
C GLY A 444 17.18 24.83 -6.25
N PHE A 445 16.09 24.25 -5.74
CA PHE A 445 16.13 23.31 -4.61
C PHE A 445 15.96 21.87 -5.10
N PRO A 446 17.03 21.20 -5.57
CA PRO A 446 16.94 19.82 -6.03
C PRO A 446 16.52 18.87 -4.90
N PRO A 447 15.83 17.75 -5.19
CA PRO A 447 15.45 16.78 -4.17
C PRO A 447 16.69 16.09 -3.58
N SER A 448 16.69 15.91 -2.25
CA SER A 448 17.71 15.13 -1.53
C SER A 448 17.06 14.23 -0.50
N ARG A 449 17.23 12.91 -0.68
CA ARG A 449 16.82 11.91 0.32
C ARG A 449 17.61 12.05 1.62
N ARG A 450 18.92 12.31 1.53
CA ARG A 450 19.82 12.39 2.69
C ARG A 450 19.42 13.51 3.65
N LEU A 451 19.02 14.67 3.11
CA LEU A 451 18.52 15.80 3.89
C LEU A 451 17.02 15.71 4.20
N ALA A 452 16.30 14.81 3.49
CA ALA A 452 14.84 14.76 3.44
C ALA A 452 14.25 16.17 3.22
N ASN A 453 14.78 16.92 2.25
CA ASN A 453 14.34 18.30 2.04
C ASN A 453 12.88 18.37 1.52
N PRO A 454 12.23 19.54 1.58
CA PRO A 454 10.84 19.67 1.13
C PRO A 454 10.59 19.26 -0.31
N THR A 455 11.51 19.51 -1.24
CA THR A 455 11.39 19.04 -2.63
C THR A 455 11.24 17.53 -2.68
N TYR A 456 12.08 16.79 -1.94
CA TYR A 456 11.95 15.34 -1.78
C TYR A 456 10.62 14.96 -1.10
N CYS A 457 10.18 15.69 -0.08
CA CYS A 457 8.91 15.41 0.60
C CYS A 457 7.69 15.52 -0.34
N PHE A 458 7.64 16.57 -1.17
CA PHE A 458 6.56 16.77 -2.13
C PHE A 458 6.60 15.72 -3.24
N TRP A 459 7.79 15.34 -3.71
CA TRP A 459 7.95 14.23 -4.66
C TRP A 459 7.37 12.92 -4.11
N ILE A 460 7.73 12.56 -2.87
CA ILE A 460 7.20 11.35 -2.21
C ILE A 460 5.67 11.42 -2.09
N ALA A 461 5.11 12.55 -1.66
CA ALA A 461 3.65 12.70 -1.55
C ALA A 461 2.96 12.57 -2.93
N ALA A 462 3.53 13.19 -3.97
CA ALA A 462 3.02 13.15 -5.34
C ALA A 462 3.05 11.73 -5.92
N LEU A 463 4.17 11.02 -5.78
CA LEU A 463 4.34 9.64 -6.25
C LEU A 463 3.30 8.70 -5.63
N ASN A 464 3.19 8.73 -4.31
CA ASN A 464 2.31 7.80 -3.58
C ASN A 464 0.84 8.09 -3.86
N LEU A 465 0.43 9.37 -3.92
CA LEU A 465 -0.94 9.70 -4.33
C LEU A 465 -1.23 9.32 -5.78
N SER A 466 -0.25 9.43 -6.68
CA SER A 466 -0.42 9.00 -8.09
C SER A 466 -0.68 7.49 -8.18
N LEU A 467 0.07 6.68 -7.44
CA LEU A 467 -0.17 5.22 -7.36
C LEU A 467 -1.53 4.89 -6.76
N ILE A 468 -1.88 5.51 -5.63
CA ILE A 468 -3.17 5.29 -4.97
C ILE A 468 -4.32 5.67 -5.90
N THR A 469 -4.19 6.78 -6.63
CA THR A 469 -5.17 7.24 -7.63
C THR A 469 -5.30 6.21 -8.75
N GLY A 470 -4.18 5.71 -9.28
CA GLY A 470 -4.18 4.67 -10.32
C GLY A 470 -4.84 3.37 -9.87
N HIS A 471 -4.53 2.86 -8.68
CA HIS A 471 -5.19 1.67 -8.15
C HIS A 471 -6.67 1.89 -7.85
N SER A 472 -7.04 3.07 -7.35
CA SER A 472 -8.44 3.46 -7.16
C SER A 472 -9.18 3.53 -8.49
N PHE A 473 -8.56 4.01 -9.56
CA PHE A 473 -9.13 4.03 -10.91
C PHE A 473 -9.39 2.61 -11.44
N ILE A 474 -8.40 1.72 -11.33
CA ILE A 474 -8.56 0.30 -11.72
C ILE A 474 -9.71 -0.34 -10.95
N HIS A 475 -9.79 -0.09 -9.63
CA HIS A 475 -10.82 -0.68 -8.77
C HIS A 475 -12.23 -0.10 -9.01
N ASP A 476 -12.38 1.22 -9.00
CA ASP A 476 -13.69 1.88 -8.97
C ASP A 476 -14.28 2.12 -10.37
N VAL A 477 -13.44 2.27 -11.39
CA VAL A 477 -13.86 2.59 -12.77
C VAL A 477 -13.77 1.37 -13.67
N LEU A 478 -12.59 0.74 -13.76
CA LEU A 478 -12.34 -0.30 -14.76
C LEU A 478 -12.96 -1.66 -14.38
N PHE A 479 -12.95 -2.00 -13.09
CA PHE A 479 -13.58 -3.21 -12.54
C PHE A 479 -14.71 -2.87 -11.57
N ARG A 480 -15.63 -2.02 -12.03
CA ARG A 480 -16.80 -1.62 -11.26
C ARG A 480 -17.59 -2.87 -10.81
N PRO A 481 -17.99 -2.99 -9.53
CA PRO A 481 -18.85 -4.08 -9.08
C PRO A 481 -20.18 -4.06 -9.85
N ASP A 482 -20.53 -5.18 -10.49
CA ASP A 482 -21.73 -5.34 -11.34
C ASP A 482 -23.05 -5.05 -10.58
N HIS A 483 -23.06 -5.15 -9.25
CA HIS A 483 -24.16 -4.68 -8.39
C HIS A 483 -23.63 -3.77 -7.27
N PRO A 484 -24.10 -2.51 -7.16
CA PRO A 484 -23.88 -1.71 -5.97
C PRO A 484 -24.75 -2.28 -4.84
N SER A 485 -24.31 -3.37 -4.20
CA SER A 485 -25.00 -3.89 -3.01
C SER A 485 -25.19 -2.75 -2.01
N SER A 486 -26.40 -2.57 -1.50
CA SER A 486 -26.75 -1.48 -0.58
C SER A 486 -26.14 -1.67 0.81
N LYS A 487 -25.72 -2.90 1.14
CA LYS A 487 -25.21 -3.27 2.47
C LYS A 487 -23.67 -3.15 2.57
N PRO A 488 -23.13 -2.43 3.57
CA PRO A 488 -21.68 -2.27 3.78
C PRO A 488 -20.90 -3.59 3.95
N ILE A 489 -21.52 -4.60 4.56
CA ILE A 489 -20.89 -5.89 4.87
C ILE A 489 -20.65 -6.70 3.59
N GLU A 490 -21.62 -6.76 2.68
CA GLU A 490 -21.50 -7.43 1.38
C GLU A 490 -20.48 -6.73 0.48
N ARG A 491 -20.36 -5.39 0.57
CA ARG A 491 -19.31 -4.64 -0.13
C ARG A 491 -17.92 -4.99 0.38
N SER A 492 -17.73 -5.11 1.70
CA SER A 492 -16.46 -5.49 2.30
C SER A 492 -16.03 -6.90 1.85
N GLN A 493 -16.97 -7.85 1.79
CA GLN A 493 -16.70 -9.21 1.34
C GLN A 493 -16.38 -9.29 -0.17
N ASN A 494 -17.15 -8.61 -1.03
CA ASN A 494 -16.88 -8.55 -2.46
C ASN A 494 -15.58 -7.81 -2.79
N SER A 495 -15.23 -6.81 -1.99
CA SER A 495 -13.98 -6.06 -2.11
C SER A 495 -12.76 -6.90 -1.73
N ALA A 496 -12.88 -7.76 -0.71
CA ALA A 496 -11.81 -8.68 -0.30
C ALA A 496 -11.53 -9.76 -1.36
N LYS A 497 -12.58 -10.26 -2.05
CA LYS A 497 -12.41 -11.22 -3.18
C LYS A 497 -11.61 -10.66 -4.36
N ASN A 498 -11.51 -9.34 -4.47
CA ASN A 498 -10.84 -8.68 -5.60
C ASN A 498 -9.36 -8.35 -5.33
N ILE A 499 -8.80 -8.75 -4.19
CA ILE A 499 -7.39 -8.50 -3.83
C ILE A 499 -6.59 -9.80 -4.06
N PRO A 500 -5.42 -9.75 -4.72
CA PRO A 500 -4.53 -10.90 -4.79
C PRO A 500 -4.15 -11.38 -3.38
N LEU A 501 -4.16 -12.69 -3.15
CA LEU A 501 -3.92 -13.26 -1.82
C LEU A 501 -2.52 -12.94 -1.33
N ILE A 502 -1.51 -13.03 -2.22
CA ILE A 502 -0.15 -12.59 -1.91
C ILE A 502 -0.10 -11.16 -1.38
N PHE A 503 -0.84 -10.22 -1.98
CA PHE A 503 -0.86 -8.84 -1.54
C PHE A 503 -1.58 -8.67 -0.20
N GLN A 504 -2.62 -9.46 0.04
CA GLN A 504 -3.28 -9.48 1.34
C GLN A 504 -2.34 -9.95 2.44
N PHE A 505 -1.62 -11.06 2.23
CA PHE A 505 -0.67 -11.60 3.20
C PHE A 505 0.52 -10.66 3.42
N ILE A 506 1.04 -10.05 2.34
CA ILE A 506 2.12 -9.07 2.44
C ILE A 506 1.71 -7.86 3.27
N ASN A 507 0.52 -7.29 3.01
CA ASN A 507 0.07 -6.11 3.74
C ASN A 507 -0.29 -6.41 5.22
N GLN A 508 -0.73 -7.63 5.53
CA GLN A 508 -1.05 -8.03 6.91
C GLN A 508 0.21 -8.12 7.79
N ASN A 509 1.31 -8.64 7.25
CA ASN A 509 2.55 -8.90 8.00
C ASN A 509 3.76 -8.17 7.38
N SER A 510 3.56 -6.92 6.94
CA SER A 510 4.56 -6.17 6.17
C SER A 510 5.91 -6.03 6.88
N LEU A 511 5.91 -5.83 8.20
CA LEU A 511 7.14 -5.73 8.99
C LEU A 511 7.90 -7.06 9.04
N ALA A 512 7.20 -8.18 9.27
CA ALA A 512 7.81 -9.50 9.33
C ALA A 512 8.44 -9.89 7.98
N ILE A 513 7.75 -9.59 6.88
CA ILE A 513 8.25 -9.86 5.53
C ILE A 513 9.45 -8.97 5.21
N PHE A 514 9.41 -7.70 5.61
CA PHE A 514 10.55 -6.80 5.46
C PHE A 514 11.76 -7.30 6.24
N LEU A 515 11.58 -7.79 7.47
CA LEU A 515 12.66 -8.36 8.27
C LEU A 515 13.23 -9.65 7.67
N PHE A 516 12.36 -10.56 7.24
CA PHE A 516 12.77 -11.77 6.55
C PHE A 516 13.57 -11.46 5.28
N ALA A 517 13.12 -10.48 4.48
CA ALA A 517 13.81 -10.01 3.29
C ALA A 517 15.21 -9.47 3.62
N ASN A 518 15.36 -8.63 4.65
CA ASN A 518 16.67 -8.10 5.07
C ASN A 518 17.61 -9.20 5.59
N LEU A 519 17.11 -10.15 6.36
CA LEU A 519 17.91 -11.27 6.86
C LEU A 519 18.42 -12.15 5.70
N LEU A 520 17.53 -12.47 4.76
CA LEU A 520 17.88 -13.27 3.59
C LEU A 520 18.85 -12.51 2.66
N THR A 521 18.71 -11.19 2.53
CA THR A 521 19.69 -10.34 1.84
C THR A 521 21.07 -10.43 2.50
N GLY A 522 21.14 -10.30 3.83
CA GLY A 522 22.38 -10.47 4.58
C GLY A 522 23.01 -11.85 4.36
N LEU A 523 22.20 -12.92 4.41
CA LEU A 523 22.66 -14.29 4.16
C LEU A 523 23.27 -14.45 2.75
N ILE A 524 22.59 -13.95 1.72
CA ILE A 524 23.06 -14.03 0.33
C ILE A 524 24.34 -13.22 0.15
N ASN A 525 24.40 -12.02 0.72
CA ASN A 525 25.56 -11.14 0.63
C ASN A 525 26.81 -11.69 1.34
N LEU A 526 26.64 -12.53 2.36
CA LEU A 526 27.74 -13.24 3.01
C LEU A 526 28.14 -14.51 2.26
N SER A 527 27.24 -15.08 1.46
CA SER A 527 27.45 -16.35 0.77
C SER A 527 27.94 -16.20 -0.67
N VAL A 528 27.66 -15.06 -1.32
CA VAL A 528 27.88 -14.86 -2.76
C VAL A 528 28.58 -13.54 -3.03
N HIS A 529 29.62 -13.59 -3.86
CA HIS A 529 30.27 -12.40 -4.42
C HIS A 529 29.42 -11.81 -5.57
N SER A 530 28.38 -11.04 -5.20
CA SER A 530 27.34 -10.51 -6.09
C SER A 530 27.84 -9.67 -7.27
N ILE A 531 29.00 -9.00 -7.15
CA ILE A 531 29.56 -8.13 -8.21
C ILE A 531 30.09 -8.95 -9.38
N TYR A 532 30.65 -10.14 -9.11
CA TYR A 532 31.29 -10.99 -10.13
C TYR A 532 30.34 -12.06 -10.69
N LEU A 533 29.10 -12.10 -10.22
CA LEU A 533 28.13 -13.09 -10.68
C LEU A 533 27.61 -12.73 -12.08
N ASP A 534 27.53 -13.72 -12.95
CA ASP A 534 26.96 -13.56 -14.29
C ASP A 534 25.49 -13.05 -14.21
N PRO A 535 25.07 -12.13 -15.09
CA PRO A 535 23.71 -11.57 -15.06
C PRO A 535 22.60 -12.62 -15.12
N THR A 536 22.79 -13.75 -15.83
CA THR A 536 21.77 -14.80 -15.91
C THR A 536 21.59 -15.51 -14.57
N LEU A 537 22.69 -15.89 -13.92
CA LEU A 537 22.69 -16.49 -12.59
C LEU A 537 22.16 -15.51 -11.54
N ALA A 538 22.52 -14.23 -11.64
CA ALA A 538 22.00 -13.16 -10.79
C ALA A 538 20.47 -13.06 -10.91
N PHE A 539 19.92 -13.11 -12.13
CA PHE A 539 18.47 -13.09 -12.33
C PHE A 539 17.78 -14.28 -11.67
N PHE A 540 18.27 -15.51 -11.88
CA PHE A 540 17.68 -16.70 -11.27
C PHE A 540 17.80 -16.69 -9.74
N LEU A 541 18.88 -16.16 -9.19
CA LEU A 541 19.04 -15.99 -7.75
C LEU A 541 18.02 -14.98 -7.21
N LEU A 542 17.84 -13.83 -7.87
CA LEU A 542 16.82 -12.84 -7.49
C LEU A 542 15.39 -13.38 -7.63
N LEU A 543 15.15 -14.23 -8.64
CA LEU A 543 13.88 -14.92 -8.81
C LEU A 543 13.63 -15.91 -7.66
N LEU A 544 14.62 -16.73 -7.32
CA LEU A 544 14.55 -17.65 -6.18
C LEU A 544 14.30 -16.90 -4.87
N TYR A 545 15.02 -15.80 -4.64
CA TYR A 545 14.81 -14.91 -3.51
C TYR A 545 13.37 -14.37 -3.45
N SER A 546 12.85 -13.90 -4.58
CA SER A 546 11.47 -13.41 -4.67
C SER A 546 10.46 -14.52 -4.37
N VAL A 547 10.69 -15.73 -4.88
CA VAL A 547 9.87 -16.92 -4.60
C VAL A 547 9.89 -17.25 -3.11
N LEU A 548 11.05 -17.25 -2.45
CA LEU A 548 11.16 -17.50 -1.02
C LEU A 548 10.37 -16.48 -0.19
N ILE A 549 10.41 -15.20 -0.56
CA ILE A 549 9.58 -14.16 0.09
C ILE A 549 8.10 -14.47 -0.09
N THR A 550 7.68 -14.87 -1.30
CA THR A 550 6.27 -15.20 -1.55
C THR A 550 5.82 -16.41 -0.72
N ILE A 551 6.64 -17.47 -0.66
CA ILE A 551 6.37 -18.68 0.14
C ILE A 551 6.26 -18.30 1.62
N PHE A 552 7.20 -17.50 2.13
CA PHE A 552 7.16 -17.03 3.52
C PHE A 552 5.88 -16.24 3.82
N ALA A 553 5.47 -15.33 2.94
CA ALA A 553 4.22 -14.58 3.08
C ALA A 553 3.00 -15.52 3.15
N TRP A 554 2.99 -16.59 2.36
CA TRP A 554 1.96 -17.63 2.40
C TRP A 554 2.00 -18.48 3.68
N SER A 555 3.19 -18.81 4.19
CA SER A 555 3.37 -19.58 5.42
C SER A 555 2.84 -18.85 6.66
N ILE A 556 2.99 -17.53 6.70
CA ILE A 556 2.52 -16.71 7.83
C ILE A 556 1.05 -16.26 7.71
N LYS A 557 0.26 -16.84 6.79
CA LYS A 557 -1.14 -16.44 6.54
C LYS A 557 -2.05 -16.46 7.77
N SER A 558 -1.81 -17.37 8.72
CA SER A 558 -2.61 -17.54 9.95
C SER A 558 -2.10 -16.69 11.11
N PHE A 559 -0.88 -16.17 11.03
CA PHE A 559 -0.28 -15.37 12.08
C PHE A 559 -0.57 -13.89 11.81
N LYS A 560 -1.29 -13.25 12.74
CA LYS A 560 -1.34 -11.78 12.82
C LYS A 560 -0.33 -11.35 13.88
N LEU A 561 0.86 -10.96 13.44
CA LEU A 561 1.81 -10.30 14.33
C LEU A 561 1.27 -8.89 14.61
N SER A 562 0.59 -8.70 15.75
CA SER A 562 0.23 -7.38 16.23
C SER A 562 1.47 -6.74 16.86
N LEU A 563 2.21 -5.98 16.06
CA LEU A 563 3.30 -5.10 16.53
C LEU A 563 2.86 -3.65 16.44
#